data_AF-R7LL60-F1
#
_entry.id   AF-R7LL60-F1
#
_cell.length_a   1.000
_cell.length_b   1.000
_cell.length_c   1.000
_cell.angle_alpha   90.00
_cell.angle_beta   90.00
_cell.angle_gamma   90.00
#
_symmetry.space_group_name_H-M   'P 1'
#
loop_
_entity.id
_entity.type
_entity.pdbx_description
1 polymer ?
#
loop_
_entity_poly.entity_id
_entity_poly.type
_entity_poly.pdbx_seq_one_letter_code
_entity_poly.pdbx_strand_id
1 'polypeptide(L)'
;MPNNNVPVRAVKIQEVPQSPDAARTAATAGILQAFALFLHKASEYCGNELMKGQEFTDETSVKKVAENMVKKNKLNVKVDFIDKSNIKNYSKEIQEALGPVARGENAFYTDSYKLAVAPKSKPSLILHELGHAINAHKGKFLKFLQKSRMYVSAVPTALIVLNGLLKRKDDKPNFVERNAGIIGFASFLPTIAEEGLASIRGVKAARETLGKAVNLNPLRRNYLFAWMTYVIAGLGLGVAAKQAVIESKKQ
;
A
#
# COMPACT_ATOMS: atom_id res chain seq x y z
N MET A 1 52.50 -5.10 -65.50
CA MET A 1 52.52 -4.86 -64.05
C MET A 1 51.22 -5.41 -63.46
N PRO A 2 51.27 -6.37 -62.52
CA PRO A 2 50.08 -7.01 -61.98
C PRO A 2 49.36 -6.14 -60.94
N ASN A 3 48.03 -6.26 -60.95
CA ASN A 3 47.03 -5.51 -60.20
C ASN A 3 46.89 -6.09 -58.77
N ASN A 4 47.41 -5.40 -57.76
CA ASN A 4 47.30 -5.81 -56.34
C ASN A 4 46.07 -5.19 -55.68
N ASN A 5 44.90 -5.78 -55.93
CA ASN A 5 43.71 -5.58 -55.10
C ASN A 5 43.32 -6.91 -54.46
N VAL A 6 43.91 -7.23 -53.31
CA VAL A 6 43.42 -8.29 -52.43
C VAL A 6 42.52 -7.63 -51.38
N PRO A 7 41.20 -7.89 -51.36
CA PRO A 7 40.34 -7.38 -50.31
C PRO A 7 40.66 -8.11 -49.00
N VAL A 8 41.10 -7.35 -47.99
CA VAL A 8 41.28 -7.85 -46.63
C VAL A 8 39.89 -8.20 -46.09
N ARG A 9 39.60 -9.49 -45.99
CA ARG A 9 38.36 -10.01 -45.41
C ARG A 9 38.33 -9.64 -43.93
N ALA A 10 37.47 -8.71 -43.54
CA ALA A 10 37.26 -8.36 -42.15
C ALA A 10 36.85 -9.62 -41.36
N VAL A 11 37.70 -10.04 -40.41
CA VAL A 11 37.36 -11.09 -39.46
C VAL A 11 36.22 -10.54 -38.61
N LYS A 12 35.00 -11.04 -38.87
CA LYS A 12 33.85 -10.80 -38.02
C LYS A 12 34.11 -11.55 -36.72
N ILE A 13 34.67 -10.87 -35.73
CA ILE A 13 34.74 -11.38 -34.36
C ILE A 13 33.28 -11.59 -33.96
N GLN A 14 32.87 -12.86 -33.89
CA GLN A 14 31.61 -13.21 -33.24
C GLN A 14 31.77 -12.79 -31.78
N GLU A 15 31.08 -11.72 -31.38
CA GLU A 15 30.77 -11.50 -29.98
C GLU A 15 30.01 -12.74 -29.51
N VAL A 16 30.70 -13.59 -28.75
CA VAL A 16 30.06 -14.65 -27.99
C VAL A 16 29.00 -13.93 -27.13
N PRO A 17 27.71 -14.28 -27.24
CA PRO A 17 26.70 -13.71 -26.36
C PRO A 17 27.16 -14.00 -24.94
N GLN A 18 27.54 -12.96 -24.19
CA GLN A 18 27.78 -13.10 -22.75
C GLN A 18 26.46 -13.61 -22.17
N SER A 19 26.42 -14.89 -21.80
CA SER A 19 25.30 -15.43 -21.05
C SER A 19 25.13 -14.55 -19.80
N PRO A 20 23.91 -14.11 -19.46
CA PRO A 20 23.68 -13.41 -18.22
C PRO A 20 24.20 -14.31 -17.10
N ASP A 21 25.15 -13.80 -16.30
CA ASP A 21 25.84 -14.56 -15.24
C ASP A 21 24.80 -15.21 -14.31
N ALA A 22 24.54 -16.50 -14.54
CA ALA A 22 23.44 -17.24 -13.95
C ALA A 22 23.57 -17.30 -12.42
N ALA A 23 24.81 -17.34 -11.91
CA ALA A 23 25.11 -17.32 -10.49
C ALA A 23 24.73 -15.97 -9.85
N ARG A 24 25.05 -14.84 -10.50
CA ARG A 24 24.63 -13.52 -10.01
C ARG A 24 23.12 -13.33 -10.05
N THR A 25 22.46 -13.85 -11.08
CA THR A 25 21.00 -13.79 -11.21
C THR A 25 20.33 -14.63 -10.12
N ALA A 26 20.79 -15.86 -9.90
CA ALA A 26 20.32 -16.72 -8.81
C ALA A 26 20.57 -16.09 -7.42
N ALA A 27 21.74 -15.51 -7.19
CA ALA A 27 22.06 -14.83 -5.94
C ALA A 27 21.14 -13.62 -5.68
N THR A 28 20.88 -12.82 -6.72
CA THR A 28 19.97 -11.66 -6.63
C THR A 28 18.53 -12.12 -6.35
N ALA A 29 18.06 -13.15 -7.06
CA ALA A 29 16.74 -13.74 -6.82
C ALA A 29 16.61 -14.29 -5.39
N GLY A 30 17.65 -14.95 -4.88
CA GLY A 30 17.70 -15.45 -3.50
C GLY A 30 17.59 -14.35 -2.45
N ILE A 31 18.31 -13.24 -2.64
CA ILE A 31 18.22 -12.07 -1.73
C ILE A 31 16.83 -11.45 -1.77
N LEU A 32 16.25 -11.28 -2.96
CA LEU A 32 14.90 -10.73 -3.11
C LEU A 32 13.85 -11.64 -2.47
N GLN A 33 13.98 -12.95 -2.65
CA GLN A 33 13.07 -13.92 -2.03
C GLN A 33 13.18 -13.84 -0.50
N ALA A 34 14.39 -13.77 0.05
CA ALA A 34 14.59 -13.60 1.49
C ALA A 34 13.98 -12.29 2.00
N PHE A 35 14.15 -11.19 1.27
CA PHE A 35 13.56 -9.90 1.61
C PHE A 35 12.02 -9.92 1.53
N ALA A 36 11.46 -10.52 0.48
CA ALA A 36 10.02 -10.69 0.32
C ALA A 36 9.43 -11.52 1.47
N LEU A 37 10.07 -12.63 1.84
CA LEU A 37 9.69 -13.45 2.99
C LEU A 37 9.77 -12.66 4.31
N PHE A 38 10.82 -11.86 4.50
CA PHE A 38 10.95 -11.00 5.67
C PHE A 38 9.81 -9.97 5.75
N LEU A 39 9.52 -9.25 4.66
CA LEU A 39 8.43 -8.28 4.63
C LEU A 39 7.07 -8.94 4.82
N HIS A 40 6.86 -10.11 4.22
CA HIS A 40 5.63 -10.90 4.40
C HIS A 40 5.44 -11.24 5.88
N LYS A 41 6.46 -11.81 6.52
CA LYS A 41 6.43 -12.18 7.93
C LYS A 41 6.25 -10.97 8.85
N ALA A 42 6.87 -9.85 8.53
CA ALA A 42 6.69 -8.60 9.27
C ALA A 42 5.25 -8.07 9.14
N SER A 43 4.67 -8.13 7.93
CA SER A 43 3.28 -7.74 7.69
C SER A 43 2.30 -8.67 8.40
N GLU A 44 2.53 -9.98 8.34
CA GLU A 44 1.74 -10.98 9.08
C GLU A 44 1.81 -10.76 10.59
N TYR A 45 2.99 -10.46 11.13
CA TYR A 45 3.13 -10.11 12.54
C TYR A 45 2.28 -8.90 12.90
N CYS A 46 2.32 -7.83 12.10
CA CYS A 46 1.50 -6.64 12.33
C CYS A 46 0.00 -6.95 12.24
N GLY A 47 -0.42 -7.73 11.24
CA GLY A 47 -1.82 -8.17 11.10
C GLY A 47 -2.29 -9.02 12.28
N ASN A 48 -1.47 -9.94 12.75
CA ASN A 48 -1.77 -10.78 13.91
C ASN A 48 -1.90 -9.97 15.20
N GLU A 49 -0.99 -9.01 15.44
CA GLU A 49 -1.03 -8.14 16.62
C GLU A 49 -2.21 -7.14 16.58
N LEU A 50 -2.60 -6.69 15.38
CA LEU A 50 -3.84 -5.97 15.16
C LEU A 50 -5.04 -6.84 15.54
N MET A 51 -5.11 -8.09 15.07
CA MET A 51 -6.24 -9.00 15.34
C MET A 51 -6.38 -9.33 16.83
N LYS A 52 -5.28 -9.55 17.55
CA LYS A 52 -5.25 -9.72 19.02
C LYS A 52 -5.61 -8.44 19.79
N GLY A 53 -5.75 -7.31 19.11
CA GLY A 53 -6.20 -6.03 19.65
C GLY A 53 -7.52 -6.12 20.38
N GLN A 54 -7.52 -5.75 21.66
CA GLN A 54 -8.76 -5.53 22.40
C GLN A 54 -9.48 -4.27 21.89
N GLU A 55 -10.80 -4.28 22.04
CA GLU A 55 -11.62 -3.10 21.88
C GLU A 55 -11.30 -2.06 22.94
N PHE A 56 -11.31 -0.78 22.56
CA PHE A 56 -10.99 0.31 23.49
C PHE A 56 -12.17 0.72 24.37
N THR A 57 -13.39 0.33 23.98
CA THR A 57 -14.65 0.66 24.64
C THR A 57 -15.74 -0.31 24.15
N ASP A 58 -16.96 -0.18 24.68
CA ASP A 58 -18.10 -1.01 24.27
C ASP A 58 -18.69 -0.57 22.90
N GLU A 59 -19.45 -1.47 22.27
CA GLU A 59 -20.04 -1.23 20.94
C GLU A 59 -20.97 0.00 20.91
N THR A 60 -21.71 0.27 22.00
CA THR A 60 -22.62 1.42 22.07
C THR A 60 -21.84 2.73 22.04
N SER A 61 -20.74 2.80 22.79
CA SER A 61 -19.81 3.92 22.77
C SER A 61 -19.18 4.10 21.38
N VAL A 62 -18.76 3.01 20.71
CA VAL A 62 -18.24 3.09 19.33
C VAL A 62 -19.28 3.64 18.36
N LYS A 63 -20.52 3.13 18.40
CA LYS A 63 -21.63 3.62 17.56
C LYS A 63 -21.88 5.11 17.76
N LYS A 64 -21.90 5.57 19.01
CA LYS A 64 -22.05 7.00 19.33
C LYS A 64 -20.93 7.85 18.71
N VAL A 65 -19.68 7.39 18.76
CA VAL A 65 -18.55 8.09 18.11
C VAL A 65 -18.75 8.12 16.59
N ALA A 66 -19.11 6.98 15.99
CA ALA A 66 -19.33 6.86 14.54
C ALA A 66 -20.44 7.80 14.06
N GLU A 67 -21.59 7.82 14.75
CA GLU A 67 -22.70 8.74 14.45
C GLU A 67 -22.26 10.20 14.55
N ASN A 68 -21.49 10.55 15.58
CA ASN A 68 -20.96 11.91 15.73
C ASN A 68 -20.00 12.28 14.59
N MET A 69 -19.15 11.34 14.13
CA MET A 69 -18.28 11.57 12.97
C MET A 69 -19.09 11.85 11.70
N VAL A 70 -20.14 11.06 11.44
CA VAL A 70 -21.04 11.22 10.29
C VAL A 70 -21.74 12.58 10.36
N LYS A 71 -22.42 12.89 11.48
CA LYS A 71 -23.18 14.12 11.67
C LYS A 71 -22.30 15.37 11.57
N LYS A 72 -21.20 15.41 12.33
CA LYS A 72 -20.30 16.57 12.40
C LYS A 72 -19.65 16.90 11.05
N ASN A 73 -19.36 15.89 10.24
CA ASN A 73 -18.72 16.08 8.93
C ASN A 73 -19.72 16.05 7.77
N LYS A 74 -21.03 15.98 8.04
CA LYS A 74 -22.11 15.91 7.04
C LYS A 74 -21.87 14.82 5.99
N LEU A 75 -21.41 13.65 6.43
CA LEU A 75 -21.09 12.55 5.53
C LEU A 75 -22.38 11.90 5.02
N ASN A 76 -22.48 11.73 3.71
CA ASN A 76 -23.50 10.87 3.11
C ASN A 76 -22.93 9.44 3.02
N VAL A 77 -22.89 8.73 4.15
CA VAL A 77 -22.33 7.37 4.25
C VAL A 77 -23.20 6.52 5.18
N LYS A 78 -23.59 5.33 4.71
CA LYS A 78 -24.20 4.28 5.54
C LYS A 78 -23.11 3.62 6.36
N VAL A 79 -23.33 3.53 7.67
CA VAL A 79 -22.47 2.82 8.62
C VAL A 79 -23.15 1.52 9.01
N ASP A 80 -22.44 0.39 8.92
CA ASP A 80 -22.98 -0.90 9.35
C ASP A 80 -21.91 -1.81 9.97
N PHE A 81 -22.36 -2.73 10.81
CA PHE A 81 -21.51 -3.70 11.50
C PHE A 81 -21.88 -5.11 11.05
N ILE A 82 -20.96 -5.74 10.34
CA ILE A 82 -21.25 -6.93 9.54
C ILE A 82 -20.89 -8.21 10.30
N ASP A 83 -21.75 -9.21 10.14
CA ASP A 83 -21.54 -10.59 10.56
C ASP A 83 -22.11 -11.56 9.51
N LYS A 84 -21.99 -12.86 9.75
CA LYS A 84 -22.51 -13.90 8.85
C LYS A 84 -24.04 -13.84 8.66
N SER A 85 -24.77 -13.23 9.59
CA SER A 85 -26.23 -13.20 9.60
C SER A 85 -26.80 -12.06 8.78
N ASN A 86 -26.15 -10.88 8.76
CA ASN A 86 -26.65 -9.68 8.10
C ASN A 86 -26.02 -9.41 6.72
N ILE A 87 -24.97 -10.13 6.34
CA ILE A 87 -24.38 -10.04 5.00
C ILE A 87 -25.41 -10.28 3.88
N LYS A 88 -26.40 -11.14 4.13
CA LYS A 88 -27.49 -11.47 3.20
C LYS A 88 -28.43 -10.28 2.88
N ASN A 89 -28.36 -9.21 3.67
CA ASN A 89 -29.17 -8.01 3.46
C ASN A 89 -28.60 -7.10 2.36
N TYR A 90 -27.42 -7.42 1.83
CA TYR A 90 -26.73 -6.67 0.79
C TYR A 90 -26.88 -7.35 -0.58
N SER A 91 -26.68 -6.59 -1.66
CA SER A 91 -26.71 -7.15 -3.02
C SER A 91 -25.58 -8.16 -3.22
N LYS A 92 -25.78 -9.12 -4.13
CA LYS A 92 -24.77 -10.16 -4.40
C LYS A 92 -23.42 -9.55 -4.81
N GLU A 93 -23.41 -8.40 -5.49
CA GLU A 93 -22.16 -7.76 -5.94
C GLU A 93 -21.24 -7.34 -4.78
N ILE A 94 -21.80 -6.91 -3.64
CA ILE A 94 -21.00 -6.46 -2.50
C ILE A 94 -20.82 -7.54 -1.44
N GLN A 95 -21.64 -8.59 -1.44
CA GLN A 95 -21.51 -9.71 -0.49
C GLN A 95 -20.12 -10.36 -0.51
N GLU A 96 -19.49 -10.47 -1.68
CA GLU A 96 -18.13 -11.02 -1.78
C GLU A 96 -17.11 -10.19 -0.98
N ALA A 97 -17.18 -8.86 -1.09
CA ALA A 97 -16.33 -7.93 -0.34
C ALA A 97 -16.67 -7.93 1.16
N LEU A 98 -17.93 -8.18 1.53
CA LEU A 98 -18.39 -8.24 2.92
C LEU A 98 -18.05 -9.57 3.62
N GLY A 99 -17.73 -10.63 2.88
CA GLY A 99 -17.37 -11.94 3.44
C GLY A 99 -16.20 -11.88 4.44
N PRO A 100 -15.05 -11.29 4.07
CA PRO A 100 -13.94 -11.05 4.99
C PRO A 100 -14.32 -10.18 6.19
N VAL A 101 -15.16 -9.16 6.00
CA VAL A 101 -15.66 -8.31 7.09
C VAL A 101 -16.49 -9.14 8.07
N ALA A 102 -17.40 -9.98 7.58
CA ALA A 102 -18.21 -10.86 8.42
C ALA A 102 -17.38 -11.86 9.26
N ARG A 103 -16.17 -12.21 8.79
CA ARG A 103 -15.22 -13.08 9.52
C ARG A 103 -14.31 -12.32 10.50
N GLY A 104 -14.37 -10.99 10.53
CA GLY A 104 -13.48 -10.16 11.35
C GLY A 104 -12.13 -9.86 10.71
N GLU A 105 -11.92 -10.27 9.46
CA GLU A 105 -10.63 -10.18 8.77
C GLU A 105 -10.42 -8.81 8.09
N ASN A 106 -11.48 -8.02 7.93
CA ASN A 106 -11.42 -6.76 7.20
C ASN A 106 -12.41 -5.73 7.73
N ALA A 107 -12.16 -4.46 7.41
CA ALA A 107 -13.09 -3.34 7.48
C ALA A 107 -12.81 -2.45 6.25
N PHE A 108 -13.83 -1.76 5.73
CA PHE A 108 -13.58 -0.86 4.61
C PHE A 108 -14.62 0.25 4.48
N TYR A 109 -14.18 1.35 3.89
CA TYR A 109 -15.00 2.39 3.30
C TYR A 109 -14.93 2.34 1.78
N THR A 110 -16.08 2.53 1.13
CA THR A 110 -16.17 2.70 -0.33
C THR A 110 -17.05 3.89 -0.68
N ASP A 111 -16.47 4.80 -1.48
CA ASP A 111 -17.18 5.99 -1.96
C ASP A 111 -18.23 5.66 -3.02
N SER A 112 -18.09 4.53 -3.74
CA SER A 112 -19.03 4.11 -4.78
C SER A 112 -20.39 3.71 -4.20
N TYR A 113 -20.38 2.95 -3.10
CA TYR A 113 -21.61 2.53 -2.41
C TYR A 113 -21.98 3.42 -1.23
N LYS A 114 -21.20 4.48 -0.97
CA LYS A 114 -21.35 5.33 0.22
C LYS A 114 -21.50 4.49 1.49
N LEU A 115 -20.64 3.49 1.64
CA LEU A 115 -20.75 2.47 2.68
C LEU A 115 -19.44 2.37 3.46
N ALA A 116 -19.54 2.45 4.79
CA ALA A 116 -18.47 2.12 5.72
C ALA A 116 -18.92 0.91 6.55
N VAL A 117 -18.10 -0.14 6.58
CA VAL A 117 -18.40 -1.38 7.28
C VAL A 117 -17.25 -1.82 8.15
N ALA A 118 -17.59 -2.36 9.31
CA ALA A 118 -16.68 -3.00 10.24
C ALA A 118 -17.27 -4.32 10.73
N PRO A 119 -16.45 -5.26 11.21
CA PRO A 119 -16.97 -6.49 11.80
C PRO A 119 -17.64 -6.21 13.14
N LYS A 120 -18.72 -6.94 13.46
CA LYS A 120 -19.30 -6.90 14.83
C LYS A 120 -18.32 -7.36 15.91
N SER A 121 -17.37 -8.23 15.57
CA SER A 121 -16.33 -8.68 16.50
C SER A 121 -15.28 -7.61 16.81
N LYS A 122 -15.17 -6.56 15.98
CA LYS A 122 -14.19 -5.48 16.17
C LYS A 122 -14.73 -4.12 15.67
N PRO A 123 -15.77 -3.59 16.33
CA PRO A 123 -16.50 -2.42 15.85
C PRO A 123 -15.64 -1.16 15.75
N SER A 124 -14.58 -1.00 16.56
CA SER A 124 -13.75 0.23 16.54
C SER A 124 -13.05 0.51 15.22
N LEU A 125 -12.89 -0.49 14.34
CA LEU A 125 -12.35 -0.29 13.00
C LEU A 125 -13.20 0.70 12.19
N ILE A 126 -14.51 0.81 12.48
CA ILE A 126 -15.39 1.73 11.76
C ILE A 126 -14.94 3.19 11.86
N LEU A 127 -14.26 3.57 12.95
CA LEU A 127 -13.81 4.95 13.14
C LEU A 127 -12.65 5.29 12.20
N HIS A 128 -11.85 4.30 11.80
CA HIS A 128 -10.82 4.44 10.79
C HIS A 128 -11.45 4.59 9.39
N GLU A 129 -12.43 3.73 9.07
CA GLU A 129 -13.18 3.80 7.81
C GLU A 129 -13.91 5.14 7.61
N LEU A 130 -14.50 5.66 8.68
CA LEU A 130 -15.08 7.01 8.67
C LEU A 130 -14.02 8.10 8.54
N GLY A 131 -12.78 7.85 8.99
CA GLY A 131 -11.62 8.67 8.69
C GLY A 131 -11.36 8.78 7.18
N HIS A 132 -11.39 7.65 6.45
CA HIS A 132 -11.31 7.64 4.98
C HIS A 132 -12.48 8.37 4.33
N ALA A 133 -13.71 8.17 4.83
CA ALA A 133 -14.87 8.89 4.31
C ALA A 133 -14.72 10.42 4.46
N ILE A 134 -14.18 10.88 5.58
CA ILE A 134 -13.89 12.31 5.78
C ILE A 134 -12.79 12.79 4.82
N ASN A 135 -11.76 11.98 4.57
CA ASN A 135 -10.69 12.31 3.61
C ASN A 135 -11.24 12.43 2.19
N ALA A 136 -12.08 11.48 1.78
CA ALA A 136 -12.76 11.48 0.49
C ALA A 136 -13.69 12.70 0.34
N HIS A 137 -14.30 13.16 1.43
CA HIS A 137 -15.19 14.32 1.41
C HIS A 137 -14.43 15.67 1.44
N LYS A 138 -13.28 15.75 2.14
CA LYS A 138 -12.57 17.02 2.40
C LYS A 138 -11.47 17.34 1.39
N GLY A 139 -11.75 18.29 0.50
CA GLY A 139 -10.74 19.00 -0.29
C GLY A 139 -10.06 18.18 -1.38
N LYS A 140 -9.29 18.86 -2.25
CA LYS A 140 -8.60 18.23 -3.38
C LYS A 140 -7.35 17.44 -2.96
N PHE A 141 -6.66 17.90 -1.91
CA PHE A 141 -5.41 17.28 -1.44
C PHE A 141 -5.64 15.89 -0.83
N LEU A 142 -6.63 15.72 0.05
CA LEU A 142 -6.89 14.41 0.67
C LEU A 142 -7.43 13.40 -0.34
N LYS A 143 -8.28 13.86 -1.29
CA LYS A 143 -8.68 13.06 -2.46
C LYS A 143 -7.48 12.62 -3.29
N PHE A 144 -6.47 13.47 -3.45
CA PHE A 144 -5.24 13.11 -4.16
C PHE A 144 -4.46 12.01 -3.41
N LEU A 145 -4.27 12.14 -2.09
CA LEU A 145 -3.60 11.11 -1.27
C LEU A 145 -4.31 9.75 -1.34
N GLN A 146 -5.64 9.74 -1.37
CA GLN A 146 -6.41 8.52 -1.50
C GLN A 146 -6.29 7.91 -2.90
N LYS A 147 -6.41 8.75 -3.94
CA LYS A 147 -6.35 8.28 -5.33
C LYS A 147 -4.95 7.83 -5.76
N SER A 148 -3.88 8.35 -5.15
CA SER A 148 -2.52 7.95 -5.54
C SER A 148 -2.25 6.45 -5.39
N ARG A 149 -2.96 5.77 -4.47
CA ARG A 149 -2.87 4.31 -4.28
C ARG A 149 -3.06 3.52 -5.58
N MET A 150 -3.89 4.01 -6.51
CA MET A 150 -4.17 3.32 -7.78
C MET A 150 -2.97 3.30 -8.75
N TYR A 151 -2.03 4.24 -8.60
CA TYR A 151 -0.88 4.38 -9.50
C TYR A 151 0.39 3.73 -8.96
N VAL A 152 0.36 3.25 -7.72
CA VAL A 152 1.51 2.65 -7.03
C VAL A 152 2.09 1.48 -7.82
N SER A 153 1.25 0.61 -8.39
CA SER A 153 1.69 -0.55 -9.16
C SER A 153 2.42 -0.20 -10.45
N ALA A 154 2.20 1.01 -10.99
CA ALA A 154 2.86 1.48 -12.20
C ALA A 154 4.27 2.05 -11.94
N VAL A 155 4.65 2.27 -10.68
CA VAL A 155 5.90 2.93 -10.31
C VAL A 155 7.14 2.21 -10.84
N PRO A 156 7.30 0.87 -10.69
CA PRO A 156 8.47 0.17 -11.25
C PRO A 156 8.60 0.36 -12.76
N THR A 157 7.49 0.22 -13.50
CA THR A 157 7.43 0.41 -14.95
C THR A 157 7.79 1.84 -15.35
N ALA A 158 7.22 2.84 -14.66
CA ALA A 158 7.52 4.24 -14.92
C ALA A 158 9.02 4.54 -14.70
N LEU A 159 9.64 3.95 -13.67
CA LEU A 159 11.06 4.11 -13.40
C LEU A 159 11.94 3.43 -14.46
N ILE A 160 11.55 2.27 -15.00
CA ILE A 160 12.25 1.65 -16.13
C ILE A 160 12.24 2.59 -17.34
N VAL A 161 11.07 3.12 -17.71
CA VAL A 161 10.93 4.03 -18.86
C VAL A 161 11.75 5.30 -18.65
N LEU A 162 11.64 5.94 -17.48
CA LEU A 162 12.42 7.12 -17.14
C LEU A 162 13.93 6.84 -17.14
N ASN A 163 14.34 5.67 -16.67
CA ASN A 163 15.74 5.27 -16.71
C ASN A 163 16.26 5.16 -18.15
N GLY A 164 15.48 4.56 -19.06
CA GLY A 164 15.82 4.46 -20.48
C GLY A 164 15.97 5.82 -21.15
N LEU A 165 15.07 6.76 -20.86
CA LEU A 165 15.12 8.13 -21.39
C LEU A 165 16.31 8.95 -20.85
N LEU A 166 16.75 8.68 -19.63
CA LEU A 166 17.85 9.37 -18.96
C LEU A 166 19.17 8.57 -19.02
N LYS A 167 19.28 7.60 -19.93
CA LYS A 167 20.48 6.77 -20.07
C LYS A 167 21.67 7.66 -20.45
N ARG A 168 22.73 7.59 -19.64
CA ARG A 168 23.96 8.33 -19.90
C ARG A 168 24.87 7.55 -20.84
N LYS A 169 25.63 8.27 -21.67
CA LYS A 169 26.62 7.67 -22.59
C LYS A 169 27.90 7.19 -21.90
N ASP A 170 28.13 7.62 -20.65
CA ASP A 170 29.37 7.35 -19.90
C ASP A 170 29.24 6.17 -18.91
N ASP A 171 28.20 5.33 -19.05
CA ASP A 171 27.86 4.18 -18.21
C ASP A 171 27.77 4.44 -16.69
N LYS A 172 27.85 5.71 -16.27
CA LYS A 172 27.68 6.12 -14.88
C LYS A 172 26.21 6.09 -14.49
N PRO A 173 25.88 5.69 -13.24
CA PRO A 173 24.51 5.71 -12.78
C PRO A 173 23.87 7.09 -12.87
N ASN A 174 22.74 7.20 -13.56
CA ASN A 174 21.92 8.41 -13.62
C ASN A 174 21.13 8.61 -12.31
N PHE A 175 20.35 9.70 -12.23
CA PHE A 175 19.59 10.03 -11.03
C PHE A 175 18.57 8.94 -10.65
N VAL A 176 17.87 8.37 -11.65
CA VAL A 176 16.87 7.31 -11.43
C VAL A 176 17.55 6.06 -10.89
N GLU A 177 18.68 5.64 -11.47
CA GLU A 177 19.42 4.46 -11.01
C GLU A 177 19.89 4.60 -9.57
N ARG A 178 20.37 5.78 -9.18
CA ARG A 178 20.83 6.03 -7.80
C ARG A 178 19.68 6.01 -6.80
N ASN A 179 18.53 6.56 -7.18
CA ASN A 179 17.45 6.87 -6.25
C ASN A 179 16.18 6.00 -6.40
N ALA A 180 16.15 5.04 -7.33
CA ALA A 180 14.95 4.26 -7.65
C ALA A 180 14.26 3.64 -6.43
N GLY A 181 15.03 3.17 -5.43
CA GLY A 181 14.45 2.64 -4.19
C GLY A 181 13.79 3.70 -3.31
N ILE A 182 14.42 4.88 -3.20
CA ILE A 182 13.87 6.02 -2.47
C ILE A 182 12.64 6.55 -3.20
N ILE A 183 12.68 6.67 -4.53
CA ILE A 183 11.54 7.12 -5.35
C ILE A 183 10.38 6.13 -5.24
N GLY A 184 10.68 4.83 -5.29
CA GLY A 184 9.72 3.76 -5.07
C GLY A 184 9.03 3.89 -3.72
N PHE A 185 9.78 3.95 -2.62
CA PHE A 185 9.21 4.18 -1.29
C PHE A 185 8.41 5.48 -1.20
N ALA A 186 8.98 6.59 -1.70
CA ALA A 186 8.36 7.91 -1.65
C ALA A 186 7.02 7.97 -2.39
N SER A 187 6.87 7.20 -3.47
CA SER A 187 5.61 7.09 -4.21
C SER A 187 4.47 6.49 -3.38
N PHE A 188 4.79 5.74 -2.30
CA PHE A 188 3.81 5.16 -1.38
C PHE A 188 3.51 6.06 -0.17
N LEU A 189 4.30 7.11 0.06
CA LEU A 189 4.08 8.06 1.17
C LEU A 189 2.68 8.66 1.19
N PRO A 190 2.05 9.02 0.05
CA PRO A 190 0.68 9.49 0.06
C PRO A 190 -0.29 8.50 0.71
N THR A 191 -0.15 7.20 0.42
CA THR A 191 -0.98 6.14 1.02
C THR A 191 -0.68 6.00 2.51
N ILE A 192 0.60 5.95 2.91
CA ILE A 192 1.00 5.90 4.33
C ILE A 192 0.43 7.10 5.11
N ALA A 193 0.47 8.30 4.52
CA ALA A 193 -0.05 9.50 5.15
C ALA A 193 -1.58 9.45 5.29
N GLU A 194 -2.28 8.95 4.26
CA GLU A 194 -3.74 8.83 4.25
C GLU A 194 -4.24 7.86 5.33
N GLU A 195 -3.64 6.68 5.43
CA GLU A 195 -3.93 5.65 6.45
C GLU A 195 -3.70 6.17 7.88
N GLY A 196 -2.61 6.92 8.08
CA GLY A 196 -2.31 7.58 9.35
C GLY A 196 -3.32 8.69 9.68
N LEU A 197 -3.70 9.49 8.68
CA LEU A 197 -4.68 10.56 8.80
C LEU A 197 -6.10 10.05 9.10
N ALA A 198 -6.49 8.92 8.53
CA ALA A 198 -7.75 8.24 8.84
C ALA A 198 -7.75 7.77 10.31
N SER A 199 -6.68 7.11 10.73
CA SER A 199 -6.46 6.65 12.11
C SER A 199 -6.53 7.78 13.14
N ILE A 200 -5.84 8.90 12.90
CA ILE A 200 -5.82 10.07 13.79
C ILE A 200 -7.22 10.66 13.95
N ARG A 201 -8.01 10.71 12.86
CA ARG A 201 -9.39 11.20 12.90
C ARG A 201 -10.27 10.33 13.79
N GLY A 202 -10.17 9.01 13.67
CA GLY A 202 -10.90 8.07 14.54
C GLY A 202 -10.56 8.28 16.02
N VAL A 203 -9.27 8.36 16.35
CA VAL A 203 -8.80 8.61 17.74
C VAL A 203 -9.27 9.96 18.27
N LYS A 204 -9.20 11.02 17.44
CA LYS A 204 -9.66 12.36 17.81
C LYS A 204 -11.16 12.38 18.06
N ALA A 205 -11.96 11.76 17.19
CA ALA A 205 -13.40 11.67 17.35
C ALA A 205 -13.80 10.88 18.61
N ALA A 206 -13.10 9.80 18.91
CA ALA A 206 -13.30 9.02 20.14
C ALA A 206 -13.03 9.88 21.39
N ARG A 207 -11.93 10.64 21.40
CA ARG A 207 -11.59 11.58 22.49
C ARG A 207 -12.64 12.67 22.65
N GLU A 208 -13.12 13.25 21.55
CA GLU A 208 -14.11 14.33 21.57
C GLU A 208 -15.48 13.85 22.06
N THR A 209 -15.89 12.64 21.68
CA THR A 209 -17.23 12.11 22.00
C THR A 209 -17.32 11.49 23.39
N LEU A 210 -16.29 10.77 23.82
CA LEU A 210 -16.28 10.02 25.08
C LEU A 210 -15.55 10.75 26.22
N GLY A 211 -14.92 11.89 25.92
CA GLY A 211 -14.25 12.74 26.90
C GLY A 211 -12.81 12.35 27.21
N LYS A 212 -12.18 13.09 28.14
CA LYS A 212 -10.75 12.92 28.47
C LYS A 212 -10.43 11.66 29.27
N ALA A 213 -11.41 11.08 29.96
CA ALA A 213 -11.22 9.91 30.82
C ALA A 213 -11.09 8.58 30.05
N VAL A 214 -11.53 8.50 28.78
CA VAL A 214 -11.46 7.25 28.02
C VAL A 214 -10.01 6.83 27.72
N ASN A 215 -9.71 5.54 27.92
CA ASN A 215 -8.42 4.97 27.54
C ASN A 215 -8.39 4.66 26.03
N LEU A 216 -7.59 5.42 25.26
CA LEU A 216 -7.46 5.25 23.82
C LEU A 216 -6.24 4.43 23.41
N ASN A 217 -5.48 3.89 24.37
CA ASN A 217 -4.27 3.13 24.07
C ASN A 217 -4.56 1.87 23.23
N PRO A 218 -5.63 1.09 23.51
CA PRO A 218 -5.97 -0.05 22.64
C PRO A 218 -6.27 0.38 21.20
N LEU A 219 -7.03 1.47 21.01
CA LEU A 219 -7.37 2.00 19.69
C LEU A 219 -6.13 2.44 18.92
N ARG A 220 -5.26 3.23 19.57
CA ARG A 220 -3.99 3.71 18.97
C ARG A 220 -3.06 2.56 18.61
N ARG A 221 -2.98 1.53 19.48
CA ARG A 221 -2.16 0.34 19.22
C ARG A 221 -2.65 -0.40 17.97
N ASN A 222 -3.95 -0.65 17.87
CA ASN A 222 -4.54 -1.32 16.72
C ASN A 222 -4.26 -0.54 15.44
N TYR A 223 -4.50 0.78 15.45
CA TYR A 223 -4.23 1.62 14.28
C TYR A 223 -2.75 1.73 13.93
N LEU A 224 -1.85 1.71 14.92
CA LEU A 224 -0.41 1.67 14.68
C LEU A 224 -0.03 0.40 13.92
N PHE A 225 -0.50 -0.77 14.36
CA PHE A 225 -0.22 -2.02 13.68
C PHE A 225 -0.78 -2.07 12.26
N ALA A 226 -2.01 -1.58 12.06
CA ALA A 226 -2.58 -1.42 10.72
C ALA A 226 -1.71 -0.50 9.84
N TRP A 227 -1.36 0.68 10.34
CA TRP A 227 -0.52 1.65 9.64
C TRP A 227 0.88 1.10 9.28
N MET A 228 1.50 0.31 10.16
CA MET A 228 2.80 -0.31 9.91
C MET A 228 2.78 -1.27 8.71
N THR A 229 1.66 -1.97 8.44
CA THR A 229 1.54 -2.80 7.23
C THR A 229 1.75 -2.00 5.95
N TYR A 230 1.31 -0.74 5.93
CA TYR A 230 1.51 0.17 4.80
C TYR A 230 2.94 0.69 4.71
N VAL A 231 3.61 0.92 5.84
CA VAL A 231 5.04 1.25 5.84
C VAL A 231 5.86 0.11 5.25
N ILE A 232 5.56 -1.14 5.66
CA ILE A 232 6.19 -2.36 5.14
C ILE A 232 5.92 -2.51 3.64
N ALA A 233 4.69 -2.26 3.19
CA ALA A 233 4.35 -2.28 1.76
C ALA A 233 5.14 -1.22 0.96
N GLY A 234 5.31 -0.01 1.51
CA GLY A 234 6.15 1.03 0.91
C GLY A 234 7.61 0.61 0.78
N LEU A 235 8.17 -0.06 1.80
CA LEU A 235 9.53 -0.60 1.74
C LEU A 235 9.66 -1.67 0.64
N GLY A 236 8.65 -2.54 0.53
CA GLY A 236 8.56 -3.54 -0.54
C GLY A 236 8.56 -2.90 -1.92
N LEU A 237 7.79 -1.84 -2.12
CA LEU A 237 7.76 -1.09 -3.37
C LEU A 237 9.11 -0.42 -3.68
N GLY A 238 9.79 0.13 -2.68
CA GLY A 238 11.13 0.67 -2.84
C GLY A 238 12.12 -0.38 -3.36
N VAL A 239 12.12 -1.57 -2.77
CA VAL A 239 12.99 -2.67 -3.23
C VAL A 239 12.61 -3.12 -4.64
N ALA A 240 11.31 -3.32 -4.92
CA ALA A 240 10.84 -3.70 -6.25
C ALA A 240 11.22 -2.66 -7.32
N ALA A 241 11.08 -1.36 -7.02
CA ALA A 241 11.46 -0.27 -7.91
C ALA A 241 12.97 -0.25 -8.21
N LYS A 242 13.80 -0.40 -7.17
CA LYS A 242 15.26 -0.48 -7.36
C LYS A 242 15.65 -1.68 -8.20
N GLN A 243 15.03 -2.82 -7.95
CA GLN A 243 15.32 -4.06 -8.66
C GLN A 243 14.93 -3.99 -10.13
N ALA A 244 13.73 -3.50 -10.44
CA ALA A 244 13.24 -3.32 -11.80
C ALA A 244 14.22 -2.50 -12.66
N VAL A 245 14.78 -1.42 -12.10
CA VAL A 245 15.79 -0.60 -12.77
C VAL A 245 17.10 -1.36 -12.98
N ILE A 246 17.57 -2.13 -11.99
CA ILE A 246 18.80 -2.96 -12.13
C ILE A 246 18.63 -4.04 -13.22
N GLU A 247 17.49 -4.72 -13.25
CA GLU A 247 17.22 -5.78 -14.22
C GLU A 247 17.05 -5.25 -15.64
N SER A 248 16.44 -4.07 -15.81
CA SER A 248 16.31 -3.43 -17.12
C SER A 248 17.65 -3.09 -17.78
N LYS A 249 18.76 -3.04 -17.01
CA LYS A 249 20.12 -2.85 -17.55
C LYS A 249 20.73 -4.15 -18.11
N LYS A 250 20.21 -5.32 -17.70
CA LYS A 250 20.72 -6.62 -18.13
C LYS A 250 20.14 -7.10 -19.46
N GLN A 251 19.07 -6.45 -19.93
CA GLN A 251 18.41 -6.69 -21.22
C GLN A 251 18.93 -5.71 -22.27
#